data_AF-A0ABD1VIR9-F1
#
_entry.id   AF-A0ABD1VIR9-F1
#
_cell.length_a   1.000
_cell.length_b   1.000
_cell.length_c   1.000
_cell.angle_alpha   90.00
_cell.angle_beta   90.00
_cell.angle_gamma   90.00
#
_symmetry.space_group_name_H-M   'P 1'
#
loop_
_entity.id
_entity.type
_entity.pdbx_description
1 polymer ?
#
loop_
_entity_poly.entity_id
_entity_poly.type
_entity_poly.pdbx_seq_one_letter_code
_entity_poly.pdbx_strand_id
1 'polypeptide(L)'
;MRECCFEPDLMTMTSVISACEVVGNERLGRAVHGYVAKTGYGDDDSVDNSLIQMYTSFGSWGEAEKVFGRIECKDVVSWTAMISGYEDNGFPEKAVETYKMMELAGVMPDEITIASVLSACTSLGLLDMGVTLHELARRTGHIAYVIVANTLIDFYSKCKCIDKALEVFHQIPDKNVISWTSIILGLRINIRSFEALIYFRQMKLSLNPNDVTLVSVLSACARIGALMCGKEIHAHVLRNGFGFDGFLPNALLDMYVRCGRIELAWNQFGIQKQDVASWNILLTGYAQRGQGALAIELFDRMVSSEVNPDEVTFISLLCACSRSGMVTEGLQYFNSMKHEYGITPNLKHCACVVDLLGRAGKLQDAFELIQNMPMKPDPAVWGALLNACRIHGQVELGELAARNIFAMDNRSVGYYILLCNLYSGSGKWDEVARLRKTMREKGLTVDPGCSWVEVKGKVHAFLSGDNFHPQIKEITAVLEGFYEKMKAAGLDDPERSFKNEVEVSKAEVFCGHSERLAVAFGLINSVPGMPIWVTKNLYMCGSCHNTIKFISKAVRREISVRDTECFHHFKDGSCSCGDEGYWGNLDMLITSRTSNYL
;
A
#
# COMPACT_ATOMS: atom_id res chain seq x y z
N MET A 1 -37.01 -37.08 -20.93
CA MET A 1 -38.32 -36.77 -20.29
C MET A 1 -39.43 -36.63 -21.33
N ARG A 2 -39.38 -35.64 -22.23
CA ARG A 2 -40.42 -35.46 -23.28
C ARG A 2 -40.59 -36.65 -24.21
N GLU A 3 -39.49 -37.28 -24.65
CA GLU A 3 -39.54 -38.50 -25.47
C GLU A 3 -40.12 -39.71 -24.73
N CYS A 4 -40.17 -39.66 -23.39
CA CYS A 4 -40.68 -40.72 -22.52
C CYS A 4 -42.05 -40.37 -21.89
N CYS A 5 -42.71 -39.29 -22.33
CA CYS A 5 -43.99 -38.79 -21.79
C CYS A 5 -44.01 -38.53 -20.27
N PHE A 6 -42.88 -38.19 -19.68
CA PHE A 6 -42.80 -37.81 -18.26
C PHE A 6 -42.97 -36.30 -18.12
N GLU A 7 -43.96 -35.85 -17.36
CA GLU A 7 -44.13 -34.44 -16.99
C GLU A 7 -43.20 -34.10 -15.81
N PRO A 8 -42.37 -33.06 -15.93
CA PRO A 8 -41.48 -32.65 -14.84
C PRO A 8 -42.31 -32.11 -13.67
N ASP A 9 -41.87 -32.35 -12.44
CA ASP A 9 -42.41 -31.65 -11.27
C ASP A 9 -41.60 -30.37 -10.96
N LEU A 10 -42.02 -29.60 -9.96
CA LEU A 10 -41.35 -28.38 -9.54
C LEU A 10 -39.87 -28.61 -9.22
N MET A 11 -39.56 -29.70 -8.52
CA MET A 11 -38.20 -30.06 -8.14
C MET A 11 -37.32 -30.41 -9.35
N THR A 12 -37.91 -31.07 -10.35
CA THR A 12 -37.26 -31.31 -11.64
C THR A 12 -37.00 -30.01 -12.36
N MET A 13 -37.96 -29.06 -12.35
CA MET A 13 -37.80 -27.77 -13.02
C MET A 13 -36.72 -26.90 -12.39
N THR A 14 -36.70 -26.77 -11.06
CA THR A 14 -35.62 -26.04 -10.36
C THR A 14 -34.25 -26.67 -10.65
N SER A 15 -34.15 -28.00 -10.59
CA SER A 15 -32.91 -28.72 -10.92
C SER A 15 -32.43 -28.50 -12.37
N VAL A 16 -33.36 -28.47 -13.33
CA VAL A 16 -33.04 -28.20 -14.75
C VAL A 16 -32.58 -26.75 -14.94
N ILE A 17 -33.18 -25.79 -14.23
CA ILE A 17 -32.76 -24.39 -14.26
C ILE A 17 -31.36 -24.23 -13.68
N SER A 18 -31.09 -24.80 -12.50
CA SER A 18 -29.75 -24.80 -11.88
C SER A 18 -28.72 -25.53 -12.75
N ALA A 19 -29.11 -26.59 -13.48
CA ALA A 19 -28.23 -27.23 -14.44
C ALA A 19 -27.89 -26.29 -15.63
N CYS A 20 -28.83 -25.46 -16.08
CA CYS A 20 -28.56 -24.48 -17.14
C CYS A 20 -27.56 -23.41 -16.67
N GLU A 21 -27.66 -22.96 -15.43
CA GLU A 21 -26.68 -22.09 -14.77
C GLU A 21 -25.28 -22.71 -14.82
N VAL A 22 -25.11 -23.95 -14.33
CA VAL A 22 -23.81 -24.63 -14.29
C VAL A 22 -23.22 -24.86 -15.70
N VAL A 23 -24.07 -25.12 -16.70
CA VAL A 23 -23.64 -25.32 -18.08
C VAL A 23 -23.29 -24.01 -18.78
N GLY A 24 -23.74 -22.85 -18.28
CA GLY A 24 -23.44 -21.55 -18.86
C GLY A 24 -24.14 -21.29 -20.21
N ASN A 25 -25.19 -22.05 -20.56
CA ASN A 25 -25.87 -21.93 -21.85
C ASN A 25 -27.14 -21.09 -21.73
N GLU A 26 -26.98 -19.78 -21.93
CA GLU A 26 -28.08 -18.81 -21.82
C GLU A 26 -29.26 -19.13 -22.75
N ARG A 27 -28.99 -19.61 -23.98
CA ARG A 27 -30.05 -19.95 -24.93
C ARG A 27 -30.91 -21.11 -24.43
N LEU A 28 -30.28 -22.12 -23.82
CA LEU A 28 -30.99 -23.22 -23.20
C LEU A 28 -31.79 -22.73 -21.98
N GLY A 29 -31.18 -21.91 -21.12
CA GLY A 29 -31.86 -21.31 -19.97
C GLY A 29 -33.10 -20.51 -20.36
N ARG A 30 -33.01 -19.67 -21.40
CA ARG A 30 -34.17 -18.93 -21.95
C ARG A 30 -35.25 -19.86 -22.52
N ALA A 31 -34.87 -20.97 -23.15
CA ALA A 31 -35.83 -21.96 -23.64
C ALA A 31 -36.55 -22.69 -22.49
N VAL A 32 -35.83 -23.00 -21.40
CA VAL A 32 -36.39 -23.58 -20.17
C VAL A 32 -37.33 -22.58 -19.48
N HIS A 33 -36.95 -21.31 -19.35
CA HIS A 33 -37.83 -20.26 -18.81
C HIS A 33 -39.10 -20.09 -19.67
N GLY A 34 -38.97 -20.11 -21.01
CA GLY A 34 -40.13 -20.10 -21.90
C GLY A 34 -41.08 -21.29 -21.70
N TYR A 35 -40.54 -22.46 -21.33
CA TYR A 35 -41.36 -23.62 -20.96
C TYR A 35 -42.05 -23.42 -19.61
N VAL A 36 -41.33 -22.97 -18.58
CA VAL A 36 -41.86 -22.61 -17.24
C VAL A 36 -43.04 -21.65 -17.38
N ALA A 37 -42.89 -20.60 -18.17
CA ALA A 37 -43.94 -19.61 -18.41
C ALA A 37 -45.16 -20.18 -19.15
N LYS A 38 -44.99 -21.23 -19.96
CA LYS A 38 -46.08 -21.87 -20.71
C LYS A 38 -46.86 -22.89 -19.87
N THR A 39 -46.20 -23.54 -18.90
CA THR A 39 -46.79 -24.64 -18.12
C THR A 39 -47.25 -24.23 -16.73
N GLY A 40 -47.15 -22.94 -16.36
CA GLY A 40 -47.61 -22.43 -15.08
C GLY A 40 -46.69 -22.71 -13.89
N TYR A 41 -45.47 -23.23 -14.13
CA TYR A 41 -44.49 -23.40 -13.04
C TYR A 41 -43.91 -22.05 -12.56
N GLY A 42 -44.11 -20.97 -13.32
CA GLY A 42 -43.67 -19.62 -12.94
C GLY A 42 -44.56 -18.93 -11.91
N ASP A 43 -45.56 -19.62 -11.36
CA ASP A 43 -46.34 -19.15 -10.22
C ASP A 43 -45.75 -19.62 -8.87
N ASP A 44 -44.66 -20.40 -8.90
CA ASP A 44 -43.97 -20.93 -7.72
C ASP A 44 -42.67 -20.17 -7.43
N ASP A 45 -42.57 -19.64 -6.21
CA ASP A 45 -41.44 -18.79 -5.77
C ASP A 45 -40.08 -19.50 -5.90
N SER A 46 -40.02 -20.83 -5.73
CA SER A 46 -38.75 -21.57 -5.80
C SER A 46 -38.21 -21.67 -7.24
N VAL A 47 -39.12 -21.74 -8.22
CA VAL A 47 -38.79 -21.72 -9.65
C VAL A 47 -38.31 -20.32 -10.04
N ASP A 48 -39.00 -19.28 -9.60
CA ASP A 48 -38.60 -17.90 -9.86
C ASP A 48 -37.26 -17.53 -9.21
N ASN A 49 -37.01 -17.97 -7.97
CA ASN A 49 -35.72 -17.81 -7.30
C ASN A 49 -34.57 -18.50 -8.08
N SER A 50 -34.83 -19.71 -8.59
CA SER A 50 -33.87 -20.43 -9.44
C SER A 50 -33.62 -19.70 -10.77
N LEU A 51 -34.67 -19.10 -11.36
CA LEU A 51 -34.54 -18.31 -12.59
C LEU A 51 -33.75 -17.01 -12.36
N ILE A 52 -33.96 -16.31 -11.24
CA ILE A 52 -33.17 -15.13 -10.87
C ILE A 52 -31.69 -15.50 -10.82
N GLN A 53 -31.34 -16.54 -10.06
CA GLN A 53 -29.95 -17.00 -9.92
C GLN A 53 -29.34 -17.42 -11.27
N MET A 54 -30.10 -18.13 -12.11
CA MET A 54 -29.67 -18.50 -13.46
C MET A 54 -29.40 -17.25 -14.33
N TYR A 55 -30.27 -16.24 -14.30
CA TYR A 55 -30.05 -15.04 -15.11
C TYR A 55 -28.91 -14.16 -14.59
N THR A 56 -28.72 -14.07 -13.28
CA THR A 56 -27.61 -13.31 -12.68
C THR A 56 -26.27 -13.96 -12.98
N SER A 57 -26.18 -15.30 -12.99
CA SER A 57 -24.94 -16.00 -13.36
C SER A 57 -24.55 -15.83 -14.84
N PHE A 58 -25.52 -15.57 -15.72
CA PHE A 58 -25.28 -15.22 -17.12
C PHE A 58 -24.94 -13.73 -17.34
N GLY A 59 -24.94 -12.91 -16.29
CA GLY A 59 -24.84 -11.45 -16.43
C GLY A 59 -26.05 -10.81 -17.12
N SER A 60 -27.19 -11.50 -17.16
CA SER A 60 -28.46 -11.01 -17.73
C SER A 60 -29.38 -10.45 -16.64
N TRP A 61 -28.86 -9.55 -15.80
CA TRP A 61 -29.59 -9.02 -14.64
C TRP A 61 -30.89 -8.31 -15.00
N GLY A 62 -31.02 -7.74 -16.21
CA GLY A 62 -32.28 -7.13 -16.66
C GLY A 62 -33.41 -8.15 -16.83
N GLU A 63 -33.09 -9.42 -17.13
CA GLU A 63 -34.08 -10.50 -17.12
C GLU A 63 -34.36 -10.98 -15.69
N ALA A 64 -33.34 -11.02 -14.83
CA ALA A 64 -33.50 -11.31 -13.41
C ALA A 64 -34.42 -10.27 -12.72
N GLU A 65 -34.25 -8.97 -13.01
CA GLU A 65 -35.11 -7.88 -12.53
C GLU A 65 -36.58 -8.09 -12.95
N LYS A 66 -36.81 -8.59 -14.17
CA LYS A 66 -38.18 -8.89 -14.66
C LYS A 66 -38.80 -10.07 -13.93
N VAL A 67 -38.04 -11.13 -13.68
CA VAL A 67 -38.52 -12.29 -12.90
C VAL A 67 -38.82 -11.85 -11.47
N PHE A 68 -37.87 -11.19 -10.83
CA PHE A 68 -38.02 -10.63 -9.49
C PHE A 68 -39.22 -9.68 -9.37
N GLY A 69 -39.45 -8.83 -10.38
CA GLY A 69 -40.60 -7.93 -10.41
C GLY A 69 -41.97 -8.63 -10.49
N ARG A 70 -42.03 -9.87 -10.98
CA ARG A 70 -43.28 -10.65 -11.11
C ARG A 70 -43.67 -11.37 -9.81
N ILE A 71 -42.72 -11.68 -8.94
CA ILE A 71 -42.99 -12.35 -7.66
C ILE A 71 -43.88 -11.45 -6.80
N GLU A 72 -45.11 -11.89 -6.52
CA GLU A 72 -46.08 -11.12 -5.72
C GLU A 72 -45.66 -11.02 -4.25
N CYS A 73 -45.19 -12.13 -3.67
CA CYS A 73 -44.77 -12.20 -2.27
C CYS A 73 -43.30 -12.64 -2.18
N LYS A 74 -42.38 -11.67 -2.25
CA LYS A 74 -40.94 -11.94 -2.18
C LYS A 74 -40.53 -12.42 -0.79
N ASP A 75 -40.01 -13.63 -0.72
CA ASP A 75 -39.44 -14.20 0.49
C ASP A 75 -37.94 -13.84 0.64
N VAL A 76 -37.33 -14.29 1.74
CA VAL A 76 -35.90 -14.04 2.00
C VAL A 76 -35.04 -14.54 0.84
N VAL A 77 -35.36 -15.69 0.23
CA VAL A 77 -34.59 -16.30 -0.85
C VAL A 77 -34.65 -15.45 -2.12
N SER A 78 -35.82 -14.89 -2.47
CA SER A 78 -35.96 -13.97 -3.60
C SER A 78 -35.10 -12.72 -3.43
N TRP A 79 -35.11 -12.11 -2.24
CA TRP A 79 -34.29 -10.95 -1.94
C TRP A 79 -32.80 -11.29 -1.95
N THR A 80 -32.40 -12.39 -1.30
CA THR A 80 -31.02 -12.88 -1.27
C THR A 80 -30.48 -13.11 -2.68
N ALA A 81 -31.24 -13.79 -3.54
CA ALA A 81 -30.84 -14.09 -4.92
C ALA A 81 -30.58 -12.82 -5.73
N MET A 82 -31.43 -11.80 -5.58
CA MET A 82 -31.28 -10.53 -6.29
C MET A 82 -30.09 -9.72 -5.75
N ILE A 83 -29.94 -9.63 -4.42
CA ILE A 83 -28.87 -8.87 -3.77
C ILE A 83 -27.49 -9.47 -4.10
N SER A 84 -27.33 -10.78 -3.94
CA SER A 84 -26.08 -11.47 -4.29
C SER A 84 -25.80 -11.38 -5.79
N GLY A 85 -26.83 -11.54 -6.63
CA GLY A 85 -26.68 -11.40 -8.07
C GLY A 85 -26.19 -10.02 -8.52
N TYR A 86 -26.59 -8.94 -7.86
CA TYR A 86 -26.02 -7.62 -8.12
C TYR A 86 -24.56 -7.49 -7.67
N GLU A 87 -24.22 -8.06 -6.52
CA GLU A 87 -22.86 -8.03 -5.98
C GLU A 87 -21.88 -8.78 -6.89
N ASP A 88 -22.24 -10.01 -7.29
CA ASP A 88 -21.45 -10.87 -8.19
C ASP A 88 -21.19 -10.22 -9.56
N ASN A 89 -22.12 -9.35 -10.00
CA ASN A 89 -22.04 -8.64 -11.28
C ASN A 89 -21.43 -7.23 -11.16
N GLY A 90 -20.91 -6.84 -9.99
CA GLY A 90 -20.23 -5.57 -9.80
C GLY A 90 -21.14 -4.35 -9.73
N PHE A 91 -22.39 -4.51 -9.27
CA PHE A 91 -23.38 -3.44 -9.05
C PHE A 91 -23.70 -3.25 -7.55
N PRO A 92 -22.72 -2.88 -6.70
CA PRO A 92 -22.92 -2.81 -5.26
C PRO A 92 -23.96 -1.77 -4.84
N GLU A 93 -24.17 -0.69 -5.61
CA GLU A 93 -25.20 0.31 -5.33
C GLU A 93 -26.60 -0.30 -5.40
N LYS A 94 -26.86 -1.13 -6.43
CA LYS A 94 -28.14 -1.81 -6.60
C LYS A 94 -28.37 -2.87 -5.53
N ALA A 95 -27.31 -3.58 -5.11
CA ALA A 95 -27.40 -4.53 -4.00
C ALA A 95 -27.86 -3.83 -2.71
N VAL A 96 -27.26 -2.68 -2.39
CA VAL A 96 -27.64 -1.88 -1.21
C VAL A 96 -29.04 -1.29 -1.33
N GLU A 97 -29.43 -0.79 -2.51
CA GLU A 97 -30.80 -0.31 -2.75
C GLU A 97 -31.84 -1.43 -2.55
N THR A 98 -31.55 -2.62 -3.09
CA THR A 98 -32.41 -3.80 -2.96
C THR A 98 -32.54 -4.26 -1.52
N TYR A 99 -31.45 -4.21 -0.75
CA TYR A 99 -31.50 -4.46 0.69
C TYR A 99 -32.39 -3.47 1.45
N LYS A 100 -32.32 -2.17 1.13
CA LYS A 100 -33.22 -1.17 1.75
C LYS A 100 -34.68 -1.47 1.42
N MET A 101 -34.98 -1.94 0.21
CA MET A 101 -36.33 -2.36 -0.16
C MET A 101 -36.79 -3.59 0.63
N MET A 102 -35.90 -4.56 0.86
CA MET A 102 -36.16 -5.72 1.72
C MET A 102 -36.46 -5.30 3.17
N GLU A 103 -35.70 -4.36 3.73
CA GLU A 103 -35.95 -3.81 5.08
C GLU A 103 -37.31 -3.11 5.16
N LEU A 104 -37.68 -2.31 4.15
CA LEU A 104 -38.98 -1.65 4.08
C LEU A 104 -40.14 -2.64 3.95
N ALA A 105 -39.91 -3.78 3.30
CA ALA A 105 -40.87 -4.89 3.23
C ALA A 105 -40.96 -5.69 4.54
N GLY A 106 -40.12 -5.41 5.54
CA GLY A 106 -40.12 -6.09 6.83
C GLY A 106 -39.59 -7.53 6.77
N VAL A 107 -38.87 -7.90 5.71
CA VAL A 107 -38.29 -9.23 5.54
C VAL A 107 -36.92 -9.27 6.24
N MET A 108 -36.74 -10.23 7.14
CA MET A 108 -35.48 -10.37 7.88
C MET A 108 -34.39 -10.98 6.98
N PRO A 109 -33.19 -10.39 6.91
CA PRO A 109 -32.09 -10.95 6.13
C PRO A 109 -31.49 -12.19 6.81
N ASP A 110 -31.11 -13.16 5.98
CA ASP A 110 -30.34 -14.34 6.37
C ASP A 110 -28.81 -14.05 6.35
N GLU A 111 -28.00 -15.05 6.68
CA GLU A 111 -26.54 -14.93 6.71
C GLU A 111 -25.93 -14.59 5.34
N ILE A 112 -26.54 -15.07 4.26
CA ILE A 112 -26.08 -14.83 2.89
C ILE A 112 -26.37 -13.38 2.51
N THR A 113 -27.59 -12.90 2.78
CA THR A 113 -27.99 -11.51 2.55
C THR A 113 -27.06 -10.57 3.30
N ILE A 114 -26.85 -10.80 4.60
CA ILE A 114 -25.97 -9.95 5.42
C ILE A 114 -24.56 -9.91 4.82
N ALA A 115 -24.01 -11.06 4.40
CA ALA A 115 -22.69 -11.12 3.78
C ALA A 115 -22.64 -10.37 2.44
N SER A 116 -23.62 -10.55 1.55
CA SER A 116 -23.66 -9.88 0.24
C SER A 116 -23.78 -8.36 0.38
N VAL A 117 -24.64 -7.88 1.29
CA VAL A 117 -24.78 -6.43 1.54
C VAL A 117 -23.53 -5.85 2.20
N LEU A 118 -22.88 -6.58 3.12
CA LEU A 118 -21.61 -6.16 3.69
C LEU A 118 -20.51 -6.07 2.63
N SER A 119 -20.46 -6.99 1.67
CA SER A 119 -19.52 -6.92 0.54
C SER A 119 -19.80 -5.68 -0.33
N ALA A 120 -21.07 -5.40 -0.64
CA ALA A 120 -21.45 -4.18 -1.33
C ALA A 120 -21.07 -2.91 -0.54
N CYS A 121 -21.31 -2.88 0.78
CA CYS A 121 -20.87 -1.80 1.66
C CYS A 121 -19.35 -1.64 1.67
N THR A 122 -18.61 -2.75 1.57
CA THR A 122 -17.15 -2.78 1.49
C THR A 122 -16.64 -2.10 0.22
N SER A 123 -17.25 -2.42 -0.92
CA SER A 123 -16.92 -1.81 -2.22
C SER A 123 -17.25 -0.31 -2.26
N LEU A 124 -18.32 0.11 -1.58
CA LEU A 124 -18.77 1.51 -1.52
C LEU A 124 -18.18 2.31 -0.36
N GLY A 125 -17.50 1.67 0.59
CA GLY A 125 -16.99 2.32 1.81
C GLY A 125 -18.08 2.82 2.77
N LEU A 126 -19.26 2.18 2.80
CA LEU A 126 -20.40 2.58 3.62
C LEU A 126 -20.25 2.11 5.08
N LEU A 127 -19.41 2.81 5.85
CA LEU A 127 -19.07 2.44 7.23
C LEU A 127 -20.31 2.35 8.14
N ASP A 128 -21.19 3.34 8.10
CA ASP A 128 -22.35 3.41 9.01
C ASP A 128 -23.31 2.23 8.79
N MET A 129 -23.60 1.90 7.52
CA MET A 129 -24.47 0.78 7.18
C MET A 129 -23.87 -0.57 7.56
N GLY A 130 -22.57 -0.78 7.35
CA GLY A 130 -21.96 -2.04 7.78
C GLY A 130 -21.89 -2.17 9.30
N VAL A 131 -21.80 -1.07 10.05
CA VAL A 131 -21.95 -1.09 11.52
C VAL A 131 -23.38 -1.48 11.92
N THR A 132 -24.41 -0.97 11.24
CA THR A 132 -25.80 -1.38 11.53
C THR A 132 -26.04 -2.86 11.19
N LEU A 133 -25.46 -3.37 10.10
CA LEU A 133 -25.52 -4.78 9.72
C LEU A 133 -24.79 -5.68 10.72
N HIS A 134 -23.64 -5.26 11.23
CA HIS A 134 -22.93 -6.00 12.28
C HIS A 134 -23.79 -6.11 13.55
N GLU A 135 -24.42 -5.02 13.98
CA GLU A 135 -25.30 -5.03 15.15
C GLU A 135 -26.55 -5.91 14.92
N LEU A 136 -27.12 -5.88 13.70
CA LEU A 136 -28.19 -6.78 13.30
C LEU A 136 -27.77 -8.25 13.37
N ALA A 137 -26.60 -8.59 12.82
CA ALA A 137 -26.04 -9.94 12.85
C ALA A 137 -25.79 -10.43 14.29
N ARG A 138 -25.34 -9.54 15.18
CA ARG A 138 -25.17 -9.84 16.61
C ARG A 138 -26.51 -10.14 17.29
N ARG A 139 -27.52 -9.29 17.06
CA ARG A 139 -28.87 -9.44 17.65
C ARG A 139 -29.59 -10.70 17.18
N THR A 140 -29.38 -11.09 15.93
CA THR A 140 -30.05 -12.24 15.28
C THR A 140 -29.25 -13.55 15.41
N GLY A 141 -28.04 -13.50 15.96
CA GLY A 141 -27.16 -14.68 16.10
C GLY A 141 -26.37 -15.03 14.83
N HIS A 142 -26.60 -14.35 13.71
CA HIS A 142 -25.87 -14.57 12.46
C HIS A 142 -24.35 -14.31 12.56
N ILE A 143 -23.89 -13.58 13.58
CA ILE A 143 -22.45 -13.36 13.84
C ILE A 143 -21.69 -14.68 14.08
N ALA A 144 -22.37 -15.75 14.50
CA ALA A 144 -21.76 -17.06 14.70
C ALA A 144 -21.41 -17.77 13.37
N TYR A 145 -21.98 -17.33 12.25
CA TYR A 145 -21.69 -17.90 10.94
C TYR A 145 -20.37 -17.35 10.43
N VAL A 146 -19.43 -18.25 10.13
CA VAL A 146 -18.06 -17.91 9.71
C VAL A 146 -18.05 -17.03 8.45
N ILE A 147 -19.02 -17.20 7.54
CA ILE A 147 -19.16 -16.34 6.36
C ILE A 147 -19.39 -14.87 6.74
N VAL A 148 -20.35 -14.60 7.63
CA VAL A 148 -20.66 -13.24 8.09
C VAL A 148 -19.47 -12.64 8.84
N ALA A 149 -18.85 -13.41 9.74
CA ALA A 149 -17.68 -12.95 10.49
C ALA A 149 -16.50 -12.62 9.57
N ASN A 150 -16.21 -13.46 8.56
CA ASN A 150 -15.15 -13.21 7.59
C ASN A 150 -15.42 -11.98 6.73
N THR A 151 -16.66 -11.77 6.29
CA THR A 151 -17.04 -10.57 5.52
C THR A 151 -16.95 -9.31 6.38
N LEU A 152 -17.32 -9.37 7.67
CA LEU A 152 -17.13 -8.26 8.61
C LEU A 152 -15.64 -7.91 8.81
N ILE A 153 -14.75 -8.90 8.86
CA ILE A 153 -13.30 -8.68 8.93
C ILE A 153 -12.83 -7.92 7.69
N ASP A 154 -13.22 -8.33 6.49
CA ASP A 154 -12.85 -7.65 5.23
C ASP A 154 -13.43 -6.21 5.19
N PHE A 155 -14.71 -6.06 5.53
CA PHE A 155 -15.40 -4.77 5.59
C PHE A 155 -14.68 -3.78 6.51
N TYR A 156 -14.46 -4.14 7.78
CA TYR A 156 -13.78 -3.26 8.72
C TYR A 156 -12.33 -2.99 8.33
N SER A 157 -11.65 -3.98 7.75
CA SER A 157 -10.28 -3.82 7.28
C SER A 157 -10.19 -2.79 6.14
N LYS A 158 -11.07 -2.86 5.14
CA LYS A 158 -11.08 -1.91 4.01
C LYS A 158 -11.61 -0.53 4.42
N CYS A 159 -12.50 -0.45 5.41
CA CYS A 159 -12.94 0.80 6.03
C CYS A 159 -11.96 1.39 7.06
N LYS A 160 -10.69 0.93 7.08
CA LYS A 160 -9.63 1.42 7.98
C LYS A 160 -9.93 1.29 9.48
N CYS A 161 -10.83 0.38 9.86
CA CYS A 161 -11.23 0.09 11.24
C CYS A 161 -10.67 -1.26 11.72
N ILE A 162 -9.37 -1.47 11.56
CA ILE A 162 -8.73 -2.78 11.78
C ILE A 162 -8.90 -3.34 13.20
N ASP A 163 -9.04 -2.50 14.22
CA ASP A 163 -9.27 -2.96 15.60
C ASP A 163 -10.64 -3.64 15.77
N LYS A 164 -11.68 -3.17 15.06
CA LYS A 164 -12.99 -3.84 15.03
C LYS A 164 -12.91 -5.16 14.27
N ALA A 165 -12.13 -5.23 13.19
CA ALA A 165 -11.87 -6.49 12.49
C ALA A 165 -11.17 -7.52 13.40
N LEU A 166 -10.21 -7.09 14.22
CA LEU A 166 -9.55 -7.95 15.20
C LEU A 166 -10.54 -8.46 16.27
N GLU A 167 -11.43 -7.59 16.75
CA GLU A 167 -12.49 -7.98 17.69
C GLU A 167 -13.37 -9.10 17.11
N VAL A 168 -13.89 -8.91 15.89
CA VAL A 168 -14.69 -9.93 15.19
C VAL A 168 -13.89 -11.23 15.01
N PHE A 169 -12.64 -11.13 14.57
CA PHE A 169 -11.77 -12.29 14.40
C PHE A 169 -11.60 -13.09 15.69
N HIS A 170 -11.39 -12.44 16.82
CA HIS A 170 -11.23 -13.12 18.11
C HIS A 170 -12.50 -13.86 18.54
N GLN A 171 -13.68 -13.35 18.18
CA GLN A 171 -14.97 -13.97 18.52
C GLN A 171 -15.28 -15.24 17.71
N ILE A 172 -14.62 -15.48 16.57
CA ILE A 172 -14.80 -16.71 15.76
C ILE A 172 -14.28 -17.93 16.55
N PRO A 173 -15.13 -18.92 16.92
CA PRO A 173 -14.67 -20.09 17.67
C PRO A 173 -13.71 -20.96 16.84
N ASP A 174 -14.14 -21.37 15.65
CA ASP A 174 -13.40 -22.23 14.74
C ASP A 174 -12.92 -21.44 13.52
N LYS A 175 -11.73 -20.84 13.65
CA LYS A 175 -11.12 -20.04 12.59
C LYS A 175 -10.61 -20.95 11.47
N ASN A 176 -11.13 -20.77 10.27
CA ASN A 176 -10.66 -21.49 9.08
C ASN A 176 -9.58 -20.69 8.33
N VAL A 177 -9.07 -21.24 7.21
CA VAL A 177 -8.07 -20.57 6.38
C VAL A 177 -8.52 -19.18 5.96
N ILE A 178 -9.80 -19.01 5.58
CA ILE A 178 -10.36 -17.72 5.15
C ILE A 178 -10.31 -16.71 6.30
N SER A 179 -10.71 -17.08 7.52
CA SER A 179 -10.64 -16.17 8.68
C SER A 179 -9.23 -15.64 8.93
N TRP A 180 -8.23 -16.53 8.86
CA TRP A 180 -6.82 -16.15 9.02
C TRP A 180 -6.31 -15.31 7.85
N THR A 181 -6.64 -15.68 6.61
CA THR A 181 -6.26 -14.92 5.41
C THR A 181 -6.84 -13.51 5.47
N SER A 182 -8.13 -13.35 5.80
CA SER A 182 -8.81 -12.06 5.87
C SER A 182 -8.17 -11.13 6.91
N ILE A 183 -7.87 -11.61 8.12
CA ILE A 183 -7.25 -10.75 9.14
C ILE A 183 -5.80 -10.40 8.80
N ILE A 184 -5.03 -11.32 8.22
CA ILE A 184 -3.64 -11.08 7.80
C ILE A 184 -3.61 -10.04 6.67
N LEU A 185 -4.50 -10.16 5.68
CA LEU A 185 -4.67 -9.18 4.62
C LEU A 185 -5.09 -7.82 5.20
N GLY A 186 -6.05 -7.83 6.13
CA GLY A 186 -6.55 -6.65 6.82
C GLY A 186 -5.45 -5.88 7.56
N LEU A 187 -4.61 -6.59 8.32
CA LEU A 187 -3.45 -6.02 9.00
C LEU A 187 -2.45 -5.42 7.99
N ARG A 188 -2.21 -6.11 6.87
CA ARG A 188 -1.31 -5.64 5.81
C ARG A 188 -1.80 -4.34 5.16
N ILE A 189 -3.07 -4.24 4.79
CA ILE A 189 -3.63 -3.02 4.13
C ILE A 189 -3.81 -1.84 5.11
N ASN A 190 -3.81 -2.12 6.42
CA ASN A 190 -3.81 -1.14 7.50
C ASN A 190 -2.41 -0.89 8.08
N ILE A 191 -1.34 -1.24 7.33
CA ILE A 191 0.06 -0.90 7.67
C ILE A 191 0.59 -1.61 8.94
N ARG A 192 -0.18 -2.52 9.55
CA ARG A 192 0.21 -3.33 10.73
C ARG A 192 1.00 -4.59 10.32
N SER A 193 2.01 -4.42 9.48
CA SER A 193 2.79 -5.52 8.89
C SER A 193 3.52 -6.40 9.90
N PHE A 194 3.96 -5.83 11.03
CA PHE A 194 4.58 -6.62 12.09
C PHE A 194 3.59 -7.60 12.73
N GLU A 195 2.35 -7.16 12.97
CA GLU A 195 1.29 -8.02 13.51
C GLU A 195 0.84 -9.06 12.49
N ALA A 196 0.77 -8.71 11.21
CA ALA A 196 0.46 -9.68 10.16
C ALA A 196 1.42 -10.90 10.20
N LEU A 197 2.71 -10.68 10.52
CA LEU A 197 3.68 -11.76 10.69
C LEU A 197 3.44 -12.60 11.95
N ILE A 198 2.99 -11.98 13.04
CA ILE A 198 2.61 -12.69 14.28
C ILE A 198 1.41 -13.60 14.00
N TYR A 199 0.36 -13.08 13.37
CA TYR A 199 -0.85 -13.84 13.03
C TYR A 199 -0.54 -14.96 12.04
N PHE A 200 0.35 -14.74 11.06
CA PHE A 200 0.82 -15.81 10.17
C PHE A 200 1.52 -16.95 10.92
N ARG A 201 2.39 -16.62 11.89
CA ARG A 201 3.05 -17.64 12.72
C ARG A 201 2.04 -18.42 13.56
N GLN A 202 1.01 -17.77 14.09
CA GLN A 202 -0.06 -18.43 14.83
C GLN A 202 -0.89 -19.34 13.92
N MET A 203 -1.28 -18.88 12.73
CA MET A 203 -2.00 -19.69 11.74
C MET A 203 -1.23 -20.98 11.43
N LYS A 204 0.09 -20.90 11.24
CA LYS A 204 0.95 -22.05 10.93
C LYS A 204 1.05 -23.11 12.03
N LEU A 205 0.58 -22.83 13.25
CA LEU A 205 0.54 -23.83 14.32
C LEU A 205 -0.53 -24.90 14.06
N SER A 206 -1.60 -24.57 13.33
CA SER A 206 -2.74 -25.45 13.12
C SER A 206 -3.21 -25.58 11.67
N LEU A 207 -2.87 -24.63 10.79
CA LEU A 207 -3.36 -24.57 9.42
C LEU A 207 -2.24 -24.25 8.43
N ASN A 208 -2.37 -24.78 7.22
CA ASN A 208 -1.51 -24.41 6.11
C ASN A 208 -2.04 -23.13 5.44
N PRO A 209 -1.16 -22.15 5.16
CA PRO A 209 -1.54 -20.95 4.42
C PRO A 209 -1.84 -21.27 2.94
N ASN A 210 -2.75 -20.50 2.33
CA ASN A 210 -2.97 -20.49 0.89
C ASN A 210 -2.12 -19.40 0.20
N ASP A 211 -2.14 -19.35 -1.13
CA ASP A 211 -1.37 -18.39 -1.94
C ASP A 211 -1.64 -16.93 -1.56
N VAL A 212 -2.91 -16.59 -1.34
CA VAL A 212 -3.32 -15.23 -0.94
C VAL A 212 -2.68 -14.83 0.39
N THR A 213 -2.63 -15.76 1.35
CA THR A 213 -1.96 -15.56 2.64
C THR A 213 -0.47 -15.35 2.43
N LEU A 214 0.19 -16.20 1.63
CA LEU A 214 1.63 -16.13 1.39
C LEU A 214 2.02 -14.81 0.71
N VAL A 215 1.29 -14.38 -0.32
CA VAL A 215 1.46 -13.08 -0.98
C VAL A 215 1.30 -11.92 0.02
N SER A 216 0.28 -11.98 0.87
CA SER A 216 0.02 -10.94 1.88
C SER A 216 1.14 -10.81 2.90
N VAL A 217 1.67 -11.94 3.37
CA VAL A 217 2.74 -11.97 4.37
C VAL A 217 4.09 -11.63 3.76
N LEU A 218 4.37 -12.04 2.52
CA LEU A 218 5.56 -11.59 1.78
C LEU A 218 5.55 -10.08 1.58
N SER A 219 4.40 -9.50 1.25
CA SER A 219 4.23 -8.04 1.16
C SER A 219 4.48 -7.36 2.53
N ALA A 220 4.03 -7.95 3.63
CA ALA A 220 4.33 -7.47 4.97
C ALA A 220 5.84 -7.53 5.28
N CYS A 221 6.52 -8.63 4.95
CA CYS A 221 7.99 -8.75 5.05
C CYS A 221 8.69 -7.67 4.23
N ALA A 222 8.26 -7.49 2.98
CA ALA A 222 8.79 -6.49 2.07
C ALA A 222 8.65 -5.08 2.66
N ARG A 223 7.52 -4.75 3.29
CA ARG A 223 7.27 -3.43 3.89
C ARG A 223 8.17 -3.12 5.09
N ILE A 224 8.46 -4.09 5.96
CA ILE A 224 9.27 -3.86 7.17
C ILE A 224 10.74 -4.32 7.03
N GLY A 225 11.11 -4.91 5.89
CA GLY A 225 12.46 -5.41 5.65
C GLY A 225 12.79 -6.71 6.40
N ALA A 226 11.79 -7.57 6.66
CA ALA A 226 11.96 -8.83 7.38
C ALA A 226 12.47 -9.95 6.44
N LEU A 227 13.76 -9.90 6.10
CA LEU A 227 14.38 -10.79 5.12
C LEU A 227 14.39 -12.26 5.55
N MET A 228 14.73 -12.56 6.80
CA MET A 228 14.78 -13.96 7.28
C MET A 228 13.38 -14.56 7.30
N CYS A 229 12.38 -13.80 7.76
CA CYS A 229 10.98 -14.21 7.67
C CYS A 229 10.57 -14.46 6.21
N GLY A 230 10.95 -13.58 5.28
CA GLY A 230 10.72 -13.76 3.85
C GLY A 230 11.39 -15.02 3.27
N LYS A 231 12.62 -15.33 3.69
CA LYS A 231 13.33 -16.56 3.31
C LYS A 231 12.69 -17.82 3.88
N GLU A 232 12.20 -17.78 5.12
CA GLU A 232 11.44 -18.89 5.73
C GLU A 232 10.16 -19.17 4.95
N ILE A 233 9.46 -18.12 4.53
CA ILE A 233 8.26 -18.24 3.69
C ILE A 233 8.63 -18.81 2.31
N HIS A 234 9.69 -18.30 1.68
CA HIS A 234 10.17 -18.85 0.40
C HIS A 234 10.54 -20.33 0.52
N ALA A 235 11.25 -20.74 1.57
CA ALA A 235 11.56 -22.14 1.82
C ALA A 235 10.30 -22.99 2.05
N HIS A 236 9.27 -22.43 2.68
CA HIS A 236 7.97 -23.07 2.85
C HIS A 236 7.23 -23.24 1.50
N VAL A 237 7.27 -22.23 0.62
CA VAL A 237 6.73 -22.28 -0.75
C VAL A 237 7.35 -23.45 -1.52
N LEU A 238 8.69 -23.51 -1.52
CA LEU A 238 9.45 -24.57 -2.21
C LEU A 238 9.13 -25.97 -1.66
N ARG A 239 9.05 -26.12 -0.34
CA ARG A 239 8.86 -27.42 0.31
C ARG A 239 7.47 -28.01 0.05
N ASN A 240 6.45 -27.18 -0.07
CA ASN A 240 5.06 -27.62 -0.22
C ASN A 240 4.62 -27.69 -1.69
N GLY A 241 5.54 -27.50 -2.64
CA GLY A 241 5.24 -27.63 -4.07
C GLY A 241 4.25 -26.58 -4.57
N PHE A 242 4.19 -25.41 -3.93
CA PHE A 242 3.40 -24.29 -4.46
C PHE A 242 3.92 -23.95 -5.86
N GLY A 243 3.01 -23.92 -6.83
CA GLY A 243 3.35 -23.51 -8.19
C GLY A 243 3.92 -22.10 -8.18
N PHE A 244 4.96 -21.86 -8.98
CA PHE A 244 5.40 -20.50 -9.29
C PHE A 244 4.52 -19.88 -10.39
N ASP A 245 3.20 -20.03 -10.22
CA ASP A 245 2.17 -19.50 -11.10
C ASP A 245 1.41 -18.38 -10.39
N GLY A 246 0.80 -17.47 -11.15
CA GLY A 246 0.06 -16.34 -10.60
C GLY A 246 0.94 -15.30 -9.90
N PHE A 247 0.50 -14.77 -8.76
CA PHE A 247 1.10 -13.59 -8.12
C PHE A 247 2.25 -13.90 -7.14
N LEU A 248 2.41 -15.15 -6.73
CA LEU A 248 3.37 -15.56 -5.71
C LEU A 248 4.85 -15.34 -6.09
N PRO A 249 5.29 -15.65 -7.33
CA PRO A 249 6.68 -15.39 -7.77
C PRO A 249 7.03 -13.91 -7.71
N ASN A 250 6.12 -13.05 -8.17
CA ASN A 250 6.28 -11.60 -8.14
C ASN A 250 6.27 -11.05 -6.70
N ALA A 251 5.51 -11.64 -5.78
CA ALA A 251 5.57 -11.28 -4.36
C ALA A 251 6.92 -11.65 -3.71
N LEU A 252 7.51 -12.80 -4.08
CA LEU A 252 8.85 -13.19 -3.64
C LEU A 252 9.92 -12.25 -4.20
N LEU A 253 9.82 -11.90 -5.47
CA LEU A 253 10.70 -10.95 -6.14
C LEU A 253 10.65 -9.57 -5.45
N ASP A 254 9.45 -9.01 -5.26
CA ASP A 254 9.26 -7.71 -4.57
C ASP A 254 9.80 -7.76 -3.13
N MET A 255 9.58 -8.87 -2.41
CA MET A 255 10.13 -9.06 -1.07
C MET A 255 11.67 -8.97 -1.05
N TYR A 256 12.36 -9.63 -1.98
CA TYR A 256 13.83 -9.54 -2.05
C TYR A 256 14.31 -8.15 -2.44
N VAL A 257 13.68 -7.51 -3.43
CA VAL A 257 14.00 -6.14 -3.85
C VAL A 257 13.86 -5.17 -2.67
N ARG A 258 12.72 -5.20 -1.99
CA ARG A 258 12.39 -4.32 -0.86
C ARG A 258 13.19 -4.61 0.40
N CYS A 259 13.66 -5.84 0.60
CA CYS A 259 14.64 -6.17 1.64
C CYS A 259 16.08 -5.81 1.27
N GLY A 260 16.30 -5.16 0.12
CA GLY A 260 17.62 -4.72 -0.30
C GLY A 260 18.51 -5.83 -0.89
N ARG A 261 17.96 -7.01 -1.23
CA ARG A 261 18.72 -8.17 -1.76
C ARG A 261 18.52 -8.33 -3.28
N ILE A 262 19.13 -7.43 -4.05
CA ILE A 262 18.95 -7.40 -5.51
C ILE A 262 19.49 -8.66 -6.20
N GLU A 263 20.58 -9.26 -5.69
CA GLU A 263 21.12 -10.51 -6.24
C GLU A 263 20.14 -11.68 -6.08
N LEU A 264 19.52 -11.80 -4.90
CA LEU A 264 18.49 -12.83 -4.66
C LEU A 264 17.23 -12.58 -5.49
N ALA A 265 16.89 -11.31 -5.72
CA ALA A 265 15.82 -10.93 -6.62
C ALA A 265 16.13 -11.37 -8.07
N TRP A 266 17.35 -11.15 -8.56
CA TRP A 266 17.77 -11.62 -9.88
C TRP A 266 17.71 -13.14 -10.03
N ASN A 267 18.11 -13.89 -9.01
CA ASN A 267 17.98 -15.35 -9.01
C ASN A 267 16.50 -15.76 -9.13
N GLN A 268 15.61 -15.12 -8.36
CA GLN A 268 14.17 -15.38 -8.44
C GLN A 268 13.59 -15.00 -9.82
N PHE A 269 14.03 -13.89 -10.38
CA PHE A 269 13.62 -13.42 -11.71
C PHE A 269 14.04 -14.39 -12.83
N GLY A 270 15.21 -15.02 -12.70
CA GLY A 270 15.73 -15.97 -13.69
C GLY A 270 15.02 -17.33 -13.69
N ILE A 271 14.41 -17.74 -12.56
CA ILE A 271 13.73 -19.06 -12.46
C ILE A 271 12.24 -19.00 -12.77
N GLN A 272 11.63 -17.81 -12.73
CA GLN A 272 10.19 -17.63 -12.94
C GLN A 272 9.88 -17.24 -14.39
N LYS A 273 8.62 -17.44 -14.81
CA LYS A 273 8.12 -16.85 -16.05
C LYS A 273 8.09 -15.32 -15.92
N GLN A 274 8.77 -14.64 -16.83
CA GLN A 274 8.87 -13.18 -16.80
C GLN A 274 7.63 -12.55 -17.44
N ASP A 275 6.98 -11.66 -16.71
CA ASP A 275 5.86 -10.84 -17.14
C ASP A 275 6.18 -9.36 -16.91
N VAL A 276 5.35 -8.45 -17.42
CA VAL A 276 5.55 -7.00 -17.27
C VAL A 276 5.73 -6.61 -15.79
N ALA A 277 5.00 -7.25 -14.88
CA ALA A 277 5.08 -7.00 -13.45
C ALA A 277 6.47 -7.36 -12.87
N SER A 278 7.08 -8.48 -13.26
CA SER A 278 8.39 -8.87 -12.76
C SER A 278 9.51 -7.92 -13.20
N TRP A 279 9.46 -7.42 -14.43
CA TRP A 279 10.37 -6.37 -14.92
C TRP A 279 10.16 -5.06 -14.15
N ASN A 280 8.92 -4.64 -13.95
CA ASN A 280 8.56 -3.42 -13.21
C ASN A 280 9.03 -3.44 -11.75
N ILE A 281 9.00 -4.61 -11.09
CA ILE A 281 9.53 -4.78 -9.73
C ILE A 281 11.04 -4.52 -9.68
N LEU A 282 11.81 -5.07 -10.63
CA LEU A 282 13.26 -4.82 -10.71
C LEU A 282 13.58 -3.36 -11.07
N LEU A 283 12.85 -2.77 -12.03
CA LEU A 283 12.98 -1.35 -12.39
C LEU A 283 12.74 -0.44 -11.18
N THR A 284 11.66 -0.69 -10.43
CA THR A 284 11.36 0.03 -9.18
C THR A 284 12.49 -0.16 -8.17
N GLY A 285 13.06 -1.36 -8.08
CA GLY A 285 14.20 -1.66 -7.22
C GLY A 285 15.44 -0.83 -7.52
N TYR A 286 15.79 -0.69 -8.80
CA TYR A 286 16.89 0.17 -9.24
C TYR A 286 16.58 1.66 -9.04
N ALA A 287 15.34 2.08 -9.32
CA ALA A 287 14.87 3.44 -9.07
C ALA A 287 14.99 3.83 -7.58
N GLN A 288 14.61 2.95 -6.66
CA GLN A 288 14.73 3.19 -5.20
C GLN A 288 16.18 3.27 -4.72
N ARG A 289 17.14 2.80 -5.51
CA ARG A 289 18.57 2.86 -5.20
C ARG A 289 19.28 4.03 -5.87
N GLY A 290 18.56 4.84 -6.65
CA GLY A 290 19.18 5.91 -7.46
C GLY A 290 20.11 5.35 -8.55
N GLN A 291 19.86 4.13 -9.04
CA GLN A 291 20.66 3.46 -10.07
C GLN A 291 19.99 3.60 -11.45
N GLY A 292 19.79 4.84 -11.91
CA GLY A 292 19.09 5.18 -13.15
C GLY A 292 19.67 4.52 -14.41
N ALA A 293 21.00 4.49 -14.55
CA ALA A 293 21.66 3.84 -15.68
C ALA A 293 21.31 2.33 -15.78
N LEU A 294 21.35 1.61 -14.65
CA LEU A 294 20.97 0.19 -14.60
C LEU A 294 19.47 -0.01 -14.85
N ALA A 295 18.63 0.95 -14.46
CA ALA A 295 17.19 0.90 -14.77
C ALA A 295 16.94 1.06 -16.27
N ILE A 296 17.68 1.94 -16.96
CA ILE A 296 17.62 2.10 -18.41
C ILE A 296 18.08 0.83 -19.13
N GLU A 297 19.24 0.28 -18.75
CA GLU A 297 19.72 -1.00 -19.30
C GLU A 297 18.71 -2.13 -19.12
N LEU A 298 18.03 -2.17 -17.96
CA LEU A 298 16.99 -3.16 -17.70
C LEU A 298 15.76 -2.97 -18.59
N PHE A 299 15.35 -1.73 -18.86
CA PHE A 299 14.26 -1.43 -19.79
C PHE A 299 14.61 -1.83 -21.22
N ASP A 300 15.82 -1.54 -21.68
CA ASP A 300 16.26 -1.95 -23.02
C ASP A 300 16.25 -3.47 -23.17
N ARG A 301 16.62 -4.20 -22.10
CA ARG A 301 16.49 -5.66 -22.04
C ARG A 301 15.04 -6.15 -22.04
N MET A 302 14.13 -5.45 -21.36
CA MET A 302 12.70 -5.75 -21.37
C MET A 302 12.13 -5.65 -22.78
N VAL A 303 12.41 -4.54 -23.48
CA VAL A 303 11.98 -4.31 -24.86
C VAL A 303 12.61 -5.34 -25.82
N SER A 304 13.90 -5.62 -25.66
CA SER A 304 14.60 -6.64 -26.46
C SER A 304 14.09 -8.08 -26.21
N SER A 305 13.42 -8.30 -25.08
CA SER A 305 12.77 -9.58 -24.75
C SER A 305 11.31 -9.63 -25.21
N GLU A 306 10.88 -8.68 -26.06
CA GLU A 306 9.53 -8.57 -26.61
C GLU A 306 8.43 -8.41 -25.54
N VAL A 307 8.79 -7.87 -24.37
CA VAL A 307 7.85 -7.56 -23.31
C VAL A 307 7.44 -6.10 -23.44
N ASN A 308 6.16 -5.86 -23.76
CA ASN A 308 5.63 -4.51 -23.94
C ASN A 308 5.63 -3.72 -22.62
N PRO A 309 6.28 -2.54 -22.58
CA PRO A 309 6.17 -1.61 -21.47
C PRO A 309 4.73 -1.18 -21.19
N ASP A 310 4.41 -0.96 -19.92
CA ASP A 310 3.12 -0.40 -19.49
C ASP A 310 3.30 0.93 -18.75
N GLU A 311 2.19 1.49 -18.26
CA GLU A 311 2.18 2.72 -17.47
C GLU A 311 3.10 2.63 -16.23
N VAL A 312 3.19 1.46 -15.60
CA VAL A 312 4.01 1.26 -14.40
C VAL A 312 5.51 1.20 -14.75
N THR A 313 5.85 0.69 -15.94
CA THR A 313 7.22 0.71 -16.48
C THR A 313 7.75 2.14 -16.59
N PHE A 314 6.98 3.03 -17.22
CA PHE A 314 7.40 4.43 -17.40
C PHE A 314 7.44 5.21 -16.08
N ILE A 315 6.51 4.98 -15.15
CA ILE A 315 6.62 5.56 -13.80
C ILE A 315 7.94 5.16 -13.14
N SER A 316 8.31 3.88 -13.23
CA SER A 316 9.54 3.36 -12.62
C SER A 316 10.79 3.98 -13.24
N LEU A 317 10.82 4.13 -14.58
CA LEU A 317 11.91 4.79 -15.30
C LEU A 317 12.05 6.28 -14.97
N LEU A 318 10.94 7.02 -14.97
CA LEU A 318 10.95 8.45 -14.65
C LEU A 318 11.39 8.68 -13.20
N CYS A 319 10.96 7.82 -12.27
CA CYS A 319 11.46 7.83 -10.89
C CYS A 319 12.96 7.56 -10.81
N ALA A 320 13.46 6.60 -11.60
CA ALA A 320 14.89 6.28 -11.66
C ALA A 320 15.69 7.47 -12.19
N CYS A 321 15.22 8.09 -13.28
CA CYS A 321 15.84 9.29 -13.85
C CYS A 321 15.82 10.45 -12.85
N SER A 322 14.68 10.67 -12.16
CA SER A 322 14.53 11.73 -11.14
C SER A 322 15.58 11.62 -10.04
N ARG A 323 15.76 10.41 -9.51
CA ARG A 323 16.67 10.15 -8.38
C ARG A 323 18.14 10.04 -8.78
N SER A 324 18.43 9.94 -10.07
CA SER A 324 19.79 9.92 -10.60
C SER A 324 20.17 11.21 -11.32
N GLY A 325 19.31 12.24 -11.29
CA GLY A 325 19.55 13.52 -11.97
C GLY A 325 19.58 13.43 -13.51
N MET A 326 19.03 12.36 -14.10
CA MET A 326 19.08 12.09 -15.55
C MET A 326 17.94 12.83 -16.27
N VAL A 327 18.00 14.17 -16.27
CA VAL A 327 16.93 15.05 -16.79
C VAL A 327 16.67 14.83 -18.28
N THR A 328 17.73 14.70 -19.07
CA THR A 328 17.62 14.57 -20.52
C THR A 328 16.91 13.26 -20.90
N GLU A 329 17.38 12.16 -20.33
CA GLU A 329 16.84 10.82 -20.55
C GLU A 329 15.41 10.72 -20.03
N GLY A 330 15.13 11.25 -18.84
CA GLY A 330 13.78 11.26 -18.28
C GLY A 330 12.76 11.99 -19.16
N LEU A 331 13.13 13.15 -19.72
CA LEU A 331 12.27 13.87 -20.67
C LEU A 331 12.13 13.16 -22.02
N GLN A 332 13.17 12.46 -22.48
CA GLN A 332 13.09 11.62 -23.68
C GLN A 332 12.08 10.48 -23.48
N TYR A 333 12.16 9.74 -22.37
CA TYR A 333 11.21 8.66 -22.07
C TYR A 333 9.78 9.17 -21.87
N PHE A 334 9.60 10.33 -21.24
CA PHE A 334 8.28 10.94 -21.09
C PHE A 334 7.64 11.30 -22.44
N ASN A 335 8.44 11.63 -23.46
CA ASN A 335 7.93 11.87 -24.81
C ASN A 335 7.71 10.56 -25.58
N SER A 336 8.66 9.61 -25.49
CA SER A 336 8.57 8.34 -26.22
C SER A 336 7.40 7.47 -25.76
N MET A 337 6.98 7.55 -24.48
CA MET A 337 5.82 6.79 -23.98
C MET A 337 4.57 6.99 -24.84
N LYS A 338 4.31 8.23 -25.30
CA LYS A 338 3.15 8.55 -26.12
C LYS A 338 3.38 8.21 -27.59
N HIS A 339 4.55 8.56 -28.12
CA HIS A 339 4.83 8.50 -29.55
C HIS A 339 5.24 7.11 -30.05
N GLU A 340 5.94 6.34 -29.22
CA GLU A 340 6.48 5.02 -29.59
C GLU A 340 5.64 3.89 -28.98
N TYR A 341 5.11 4.07 -27.77
CA TYR A 341 4.40 3.02 -27.03
C TYR A 341 2.88 3.23 -26.92
N GLY A 342 2.36 4.37 -27.38
CA GLY A 342 0.92 4.68 -27.34
C GLY A 342 0.35 4.87 -25.93
N ILE A 343 1.21 5.06 -24.92
CA ILE A 343 0.83 5.23 -23.52
C ILE A 343 0.60 6.72 -23.26
N THR A 344 -0.62 7.06 -22.83
CA THR A 344 -0.96 8.45 -22.52
C THR A 344 -0.43 8.83 -21.14
N PRO A 345 0.32 9.95 -21.00
CA PRO A 345 0.74 10.43 -19.70
C PRO A 345 -0.43 10.65 -18.74
N ASN A 346 -0.34 10.03 -17.56
CA ASN A 346 -1.27 10.20 -16.46
C ASN A 346 -0.66 11.07 -15.33
N LEU A 347 -1.43 11.38 -14.29
CA LEU A 347 -1.00 12.21 -13.16
C LEU A 347 0.29 11.74 -12.49
N LYS A 348 0.52 10.42 -12.39
CA LYS A 348 1.72 9.85 -11.78
C LYS A 348 2.97 10.10 -12.63
N HIS A 349 2.86 9.94 -13.95
CA HIS A 349 3.96 10.27 -14.86
C HIS A 349 4.34 11.74 -14.75
N CYS A 350 3.35 12.65 -14.76
CA CYS A 350 3.58 14.08 -14.59
C CYS A 350 4.22 14.40 -13.23
N ALA A 351 3.78 13.78 -12.13
CA ALA A 351 4.40 13.97 -10.82
C ALA A 351 5.88 13.54 -10.82
N CYS A 352 6.24 12.44 -11.49
CA CYS A 352 7.64 12.02 -11.63
C CYS A 352 8.48 13.03 -12.43
N VAL A 353 7.93 13.63 -13.48
CA VAL A 353 8.65 14.66 -14.27
C VAL A 353 8.78 15.98 -13.50
N VAL A 354 7.75 16.37 -12.74
CA VAL A 354 7.83 17.52 -11.82
C VAL A 354 8.89 17.27 -10.76
N ASP A 355 8.97 16.07 -10.19
CA ASP A 355 10.03 15.71 -9.24
C ASP A 355 11.42 15.73 -9.90
N LEU A 356 11.55 15.20 -11.12
CA LEU A 356 12.80 15.21 -11.92
C LEU A 356 13.31 16.63 -12.17
N LEU A 357 12.46 17.50 -12.72
CA LEU A 357 12.79 18.91 -12.98
C LEU A 357 13.04 19.66 -11.67
N GLY A 358 12.21 19.38 -10.67
CA GLY A 358 12.25 19.98 -9.35
C GLY A 358 13.57 19.71 -8.62
N ARG A 359 14.02 18.45 -8.56
CA ARG A 359 15.32 18.08 -7.96
C ARG A 359 16.51 18.67 -8.70
N ALA A 360 16.39 18.84 -10.01
CA ALA A 360 17.40 19.47 -10.85
C ALA A 360 17.43 21.01 -10.72
N GLY A 361 16.59 21.62 -9.87
CA GLY A 361 16.49 23.07 -9.70
C GLY A 361 15.74 23.80 -10.80
N LYS A 362 15.16 23.09 -11.78
CA LYS A 362 14.36 23.63 -12.88
C LYS A 362 12.91 23.88 -12.46
N LEU A 363 12.72 24.67 -11.41
CA LEU A 363 11.41 24.89 -10.79
C LEU A 363 10.41 25.58 -11.71
N GLN A 364 10.90 26.46 -12.59
CA GLN A 364 10.06 27.15 -13.57
C GLN A 364 9.51 26.16 -14.59
N ASP A 365 10.37 25.34 -15.20
CA ASP A 365 9.97 24.27 -16.12
C ASP A 365 9.00 23.29 -15.46
N ALA A 366 9.23 22.95 -14.18
CA ALA A 366 8.34 22.09 -13.42
C ALA A 366 6.94 22.73 -13.23
N PHE A 367 6.89 24.04 -12.93
CA PHE A 367 5.63 24.77 -12.80
C PHE A 367 4.91 24.92 -14.15
N GLU A 368 5.64 25.22 -15.23
CA GLU A 368 5.10 25.30 -16.59
C GLU A 368 4.50 23.96 -17.04
N LEU A 369 5.15 22.84 -16.71
CA LEU A 369 4.60 21.52 -16.99
C LEU A 369 3.23 21.34 -16.32
N ILE A 370 3.10 21.74 -15.05
CA ILE A 370 1.83 21.66 -14.29
C ILE A 370 0.74 22.52 -14.93
N GLN A 371 1.09 23.72 -15.38
CA GLN A 371 0.14 24.64 -16.03
C GLN A 371 -0.36 24.11 -17.39
N ASN A 372 0.48 23.37 -18.10
CA ASN A 372 0.19 22.84 -19.43
C ASN A 372 -0.39 21.41 -19.41
N MET A 373 -0.68 20.85 -18.23
CA MET A 373 -1.26 19.50 -18.13
C MET A 373 -2.65 19.44 -18.77
N PRO A 374 -2.96 18.41 -19.57
CA PRO A 374 -4.29 18.24 -20.15
C PRO A 374 -5.34 17.76 -19.14
N MET A 375 -4.91 17.36 -17.94
CA MET A 375 -5.77 16.99 -16.82
C MET A 375 -5.51 17.88 -15.60
N LYS A 376 -6.52 18.00 -14.73
CA LYS A 376 -6.40 18.75 -13.48
C LYS A 376 -5.32 18.10 -12.58
N PRO A 377 -4.28 18.84 -12.15
CA PRO A 377 -3.23 18.30 -11.28
C PRO A 377 -3.78 17.88 -9.92
N ASP A 378 -3.30 16.76 -9.39
CA ASP A 378 -3.70 16.22 -8.09
C ASP A 378 -2.71 16.62 -6.97
N PRO A 379 -2.99 16.27 -5.70
CA PRO A 379 -2.07 16.54 -4.59
C PRO A 379 -0.66 15.96 -4.78
N ALA A 380 -0.49 14.85 -5.51
CA ALA A 380 0.82 14.23 -5.71
C ALA A 380 1.71 15.09 -6.63
N VAL A 381 1.16 15.61 -7.72
CA VAL A 381 1.86 16.52 -8.64
C VAL A 381 2.31 17.80 -7.92
N TRP A 382 1.40 18.47 -7.20
CA TRP A 382 1.76 19.65 -6.42
C TRP A 382 2.71 19.32 -5.26
N GLY A 383 2.59 18.13 -4.68
CA GLY A 383 3.48 17.61 -3.65
C GLY A 383 4.92 17.49 -4.13
N ALA A 384 5.13 17.02 -5.36
CA ALA A 384 6.44 16.97 -6.00
C ALA A 384 7.05 18.39 -6.13
N LEU A 385 6.25 19.37 -6.58
CA LEU A 385 6.70 20.76 -6.66
C LEU A 385 7.01 21.35 -5.28
N LEU A 386 6.18 21.08 -4.27
CA LEU A 386 6.41 21.52 -2.88
C LEU A 386 7.71 20.92 -2.32
N ASN A 387 8.00 19.65 -2.61
CA ASN A 387 9.26 19.02 -2.22
C ASN A 387 10.46 19.68 -2.92
N ALA A 388 10.35 20.00 -4.21
CA ALA A 388 11.38 20.73 -4.93
C ALA A 388 11.61 22.13 -4.33
N CYS A 389 10.53 22.85 -3.98
CA CYS A 389 10.60 24.14 -3.29
C CYS A 389 11.30 24.02 -1.94
N ARG A 390 11.06 22.94 -1.17
CA ARG A 390 11.77 22.64 0.07
C ARG A 390 13.27 22.47 -0.17
N ILE A 391 13.66 21.71 -1.19
CA ILE A 391 15.08 21.45 -1.52
C ILE A 391 15.79 22.75 -1.87
N HIS A 392 15.15 23.61 -2.66
CA HIS A 392 15.76 24.85 -3.17
C HIS A 392 15.43 26.12 -2.34
N GLY A 393 14.69 25.99 -1.24
CA GLY A 393 14.31 27.11 -0.37
C GLY A 393 13.35 28.13 -1.00
N GLN A 394 12.56 27.75 -2.01
CA GLN A 394 11.68 28.65 -2.75
C GLN A 394 10.29 28.74 -2.09
N VAL A 395 10.18 29.64 -1.10
CA VAL A 395 9.02 29.65 -0.21
C VAL A 395 7.71 30.04 -0.90
N GLU A 396 7.71 31.07 -1.75
CA GLU A 396 6.49 31.59 -2.38
C GLU A 396 5.84 30.53 -3.30
N LEU A 397 6.65 29.85 -4.11
CA LEU A 397 6.18 28.77 -4.99
C LEU A 397 5.71 27.55 -4.18
N GLY A 398 6.39 27.24 -3.06
CA GLY A 398 5.95 26.21 -2.13
C GLY A 398 4.60 26.52 -1.47
N GLU A 399 4.38 27.77 -1.06
CA GLU A 399 3.08 28.22 -0.52
C GLU A 399 1.96 28.15 -1.57
N LEU A 400 2.27 28.41 -2.85
CA LEU A 400 1.33 28.20 -3.96
C LEU A 400 0.99 26.72 -4.14
N ALA A 401 1.99 25.84 -4.15
CA ALA A 401 1.78 24.40 -4.27
C ALA A 401 0.93 23.86 -3.10
N ALA A 402 1.25 24.26 -1.87
CA ALA A 402 0.52 23.85 -0.67
C ALA A 402 -0.95 24.34 -0.68
N ARG A 403 -1.23 25.55 -1.14
CA ARG A 403 -2.60 26.06 -1.29
C ARG A 403 -3.42 25.19 -2.23
N ASN A 404 -2.85 24.78 -3.37
CA ASN A 404 -3.53 23.89 -4.31
C ASN A 404 -3.78 22.51 -3.71
N ILE A 405 -2.78 21.94 -3.01
CA ILE A 405 -2.93 20.66 -2.29
C ILE A 405 -4.09 20.74 -1.30
N PHE A 406 -4.07 21.70 -0.37
CA PHE A 406 -5.06 21.77 0.70
C PHE A 406 -6.46 22.19 0.25
N ALA A 407 -6.60 22.76 -0.94
CA ALA A 407 -7.91 22.98 -1.56
C ALA A 407 -8.56 21.64 -2.02
N MET A 408 -7.76 20.62 -2.27
CA MET A 408 -8.21 19.30 -2.74
C MET A 408 -8.22 18.26 -1.62
N ASP A 409 -7.15 18.18 -0.85
CA ASP A 409 -6.99 17.29 0.30
C ASP A 409 -6.43 18.06 1.50
N ASN A 410 -7.29 18.31 2.47
CA ASN A 410 -6.94 19.06 3.67
C ASN A 410 -6.63 18.18 4.89
N ARG A 411 -6.63 16.84 4.73
CA ARG A 411 -6.40 15.85 5.79
C ARG A 411 -5.07 15.11 5.65
N SER A 412 -4.42 15.14 4.48
CA SER A 412 -3.11 14.53 4.31
C SER A 412 -2.02 15.20 5.17
N VAL A 413 -1.62 14.48 6.22
CA VAL A 413 -0.62 14.90 7.21
C VAL A 413 0.75 15.14 6.58
N GLY A 414 1.12 14.32 5.58
CA GLY A 414 2.43 14.38 4.93
C GLY A 414 2.72 15.75 4.29
N TYR A 415 1.72 16.38 3.67
CA TYR A 415 1.90 17.69 3.04
C TYR A 415 2.03 18.83 4.06
N TYR A 416 1.35 18.75 5.21
CA TYR A 416 1.57 19.71 6.29
C TYR A 416 2.99 19.61 6.84
N ILE A 417 3.50 18.39 7.01
CA ILE A 417 4.88 18.16 7.45
C ILE A 417 5.86 18.71 6.40
N LEU A 418 5.61 18.45 5.11
CA LEU A 418 6.47 18.94 4.02
C LEU A 418 6.53 20.48 3.98
N LEU A 419 5.39 21.16 4.15
CA LEU A 419 5.34 22.62 4.25
C LEU A 419 6.00 23.15 5.53
N CYS A 420 5.82 22.47 6.67
CA CYS A 420 6.56 22.80 7.88
C CYS A 420 8.07 22.71 7.65
N ASN A 421 8.55 21.67 6.96
CA ASN A 421 9.97 21.50 6.66
C ASN A 421 10.51 22.61 5.74
N LEU A 422 9.72 23.07 4.77
CA LEU A 422 10.06 24.25 3.95
C LEU A 422 10.22 25.50 4.83
N TYR A 423 9.23 25.81 5.67
CA TYR A 423 9.31 26.98 6.57
C TYR A 423 10.46 26.88 7.58
N SER A 424 10.68 25.69 8.14
CA SER A 424 11.80 25.41 9.04
C SER A 424 13.14 25.69 8.36
N GLY A 425 13.33 25.21 7.13
CA GLY A 425 14.55 25.45 6.34
C GLY A 425 14.78 26.92 6.01
N SER A 426 13.71 27.71 5.89
CA SER A 426 13.77 29.15 5.61
C SER A 426 13.68 30.03 6.87
N GLY A 427 13.72 29.45 8.08
CA GLY A 427 13.68 30.19 9.34
C GLY A 427 12.33 30.84 9.71
N LYS A 428 11.24 30.49 9.01
CA LYS A 428 9.88 31.03 9.23
C LYS A 428 9.14 30.31 10.38
N TRP A 429 9.61 30.47 11.61
CA TRP A 429 9.11 29.73 12.79
C TRP A 429 7.66 30.01 13.17
N ASP A 430 7.21 31.24 12.98
CA ASP A 430 5.83 31.64 13.30
C ASP A 430 4.83 30.87 12.42
N GLU A 431 5.18 30.64 11.15
CA GLU A 431 4.34 29.87 10.23
C GLU A 431 4.30 28.38 10.58
N VAL A 432 5.42 27.81 11.05
CA VAL A 432 5.44 26.43 11.58
C VAL A 432 4.51 26.30 12.78
N ALA A 433 4.56 27.26 13.71
CA ALA A 433 3.69 27.25 14.89
C ALA A 433 2.20 27.34 14.51
N ARG A 434 1.86 28.20 13.53
CA ARG A 434 0.50 28.32 12.98
C ARG A 434 0.03 27.02 12.33
N LEU A 435 0.82 26.43 11.45
CA LEU A 435 0.44 25.16 10.78
C LEU A 435 0.19 24.04 11.79
N ARG A 436 1.04 23.91 12.81
CA ARG A 436 0.83 22.89 13.86
C ARG A 436 -0.44 23.11 14.67
N LYS A 437 -0.79 24.37 14.92
CA LYS A 437 -2.06 24.71 15.56
C LYS A 437 -3.22 24.23 14.69
N THR A 438 -3.19 24.54 13.40
CA THR A 438 -4.20 24.07 12.42
C THR A 438 -4.30 22.54 12.38
N MET A 439 -3.17 21.83 12.39
CA MET A 439 -3.16 20.35 12.43
C MET A 439 -3.86 19.81 13.67
N ARG A 440 -3.59 20.38 14.86
CA ARG A 440 -4.25 19.98 16.11
C ARG A 440 -5.74 20.27 16.11
N GLU A 441 -6.15 21.45 15.64
CA GLU A 441 -7.56 21.83 15.54
C GLU A 441 -8.36 20.91 14.60
N LYS A 442 -7.69 20.35 13.59
CA LYS A 442 -8.28 19.36 12.67
C LYS A 442 -8.19 17.92 13.17
N GLY A 443 -7.59 17.66 14.32
CA GLY A 443 -7.37 16.31 14.85
C GLY A 443 -6.40 15.47 14.02
N LEU A 444 -5.48 16.09 13.29
CA LEU A 444 -4.50 15.39 12.45
C LEU A 444 -3.35 14.87 13.30
N THR A 445 -3.19 13.56 13.35
CA THR A 445 -2.11 12.87 14.08
C THR A 445 -0.96 12.51 13.15
N VAL A 446 0.27 12.81 13.57
CA VAL A 446 1.47 12.36 12.87
C VAL A 446 1.79 10.94 13.31
N ASP A 447 1.90 10.01 12.36
CA ASP A 447 2.35 8.66 12.65
C ASP A 447 3.73 8.71 13.31
N PRO A 448 3.96 8.00 14.41
CA PRO A 448 5.27 7.95 15.02
C PRO A 448 6.28 7.33 14.04
N GLY A 449 7.47 7.93 13.98
CA GLY A 449 8.60 7.34 13.28
C GLY A 449 8.92 5.98 13.89
N CYS A 450 8.93 4.95 13.06
CA CYS A 450 9.25 3.59 13.44
C CYS A 450 10.33 3.04 12.51
N SER A 451 11.31 2.38 13.10
CA SER A 451 12.38 1.71 12.38
C SER A 451 12.48 0.25 12.78
N TRP A 452 12.68 -0.60 11.80
CA TRP A 452 12.84 -2.04 11.97
C TRP A 452 14.25 -2.47 11.59
N VAL A 453 14.82 -3.36 12.41
CA VAL A 453 16.11 -4.00 12.17
C VAL A 453 15.97 -5.49 12.47
N GLU A 454 16.49 -6.34 11.60
CA GLU A 454 16.45 -7.79 11.79
C GLU A 454 17.81 -8.30 12.27
N VAL A 455 17.84 -8.90 13.46
CA VAL A 455 19.05 -9.46 14.06
C VAL A 455 18.74 -10.87 14.56
N LYS A 456 19.60 -11.84 14.20
CA LYS A 456 19.47 -13.27 14.57
C LYS A 456 18.08 -13.85 14.25
N GLY A 457 17.49 -13.46 13.12
CA GLY A 457 16.18 -13.95 12.66
C GLY A 457 14.96 -13.34 13.37
N LYS A 458 15.17 -12.34 14.23
CA LYS A 458 14.08 -11.60 14.89
C LYS A 458 14.07 -10.16 14.40
N VAL A 459 12.88 -9.68 14.05
CA VAL A 459 12.64 -8.27 13.73
C VAL A 459 12.43 -7.51 15.04
N HIS A 460 13.21 -6.46 15.24
CA HIS A 460 13.09 -5.50 16.34
C HIS A 460 12.56 -4.18 15.80
N ALA A 461 11.51 -3.66 16.43
CA ALA A 461 10.91 -2.38 16.10
C ALA A 461 11.33 -1.34 17.16
N PHE A 462 11.70 -0.16 16.70
CA PHE A 462 12.02 1.00 17.53
C PHE A 462 11.06 2.12 17.18
N LEU A 463 10.38 2.65 18.20
CA LEU A 463 9.55 3.84 18.05
C LEU A 463 10.37 5.09 18.39
N SER A 464 9.91 6.23 17.90
CA SER A 464 10.50 7.51 18.24
C SER A 464 10.26 7.83 19.71
N GLY A 465 11.33 8.06 20.47
CA GLY A 465 11.26 8.23 21.93
C GLY A 465 11.06 6.91 22.69
N ASP A 466 11.34 5.76 22.06
CA ASP A 466 11.22 4.45 22.71
C ASP A 466 12.17 4.31 23.91
N ASN A 467 11.57 4.07 25.08
CA ASN A 467 12.26 3.79 26.34
C ASN A 467 11.97 2.37 26.86
N PHE A 468 11.26 1.55 26.08
CA PHE A 468 10.73 0.26 26.51
C PHE A 468 11.52 -0.93 25.97
N HIS A 469 12.41 -0.73 24.99
CA HIS A 469 13.25 -1.82 24.49
C HIS A 469 14.17 -2.38 25.60
N PRO A 470 14.28 -3.71 25.79
CA PRO A 470 15.05 -4.30 26.89
C PRO A 470 16.53 -3.88 26.97
N GLN A 471 17.13 -3.53 25.84
CA GLN A 471 18.53 -3.07 25.73
C GLN A 471 18.66 -1.55 25.53
N ILE A 472 17.65 -0.75 25.90
CA ILE A 472 17.66 0.68 25.57
C ILE A 472 18.83 1.44 26.21
N LYS A 473 19.27 1.02 27.41
CA LYS A 473 20.40 1.63 28.12
C LYS A 473 21.70 1.45 27.34
N GLU A 474 21.97 0.25 26.85
CA GLU A 474 23.15 -0.06 26.06
C GLU A 474 23.12 0.63 24.70
N ILE A 475 21.95 0.66 24.05
CA ILE A 475 21.74 1.36 22.78
C ILE A 475 22.05 2.86 22.95
N THR A 476 21.52 3.47 24.01
CA THR A 476 21.71 4.90 24.28
C THR A 476 23.18 5.20 24.58
N ALA A 477 23.84 4.40 25.41
CA ALA A 477 25.27 4.56 25.72
C ALA A 477 26.16 4.47 24.46
N VAL A 478 25.85 3.57 23.52
CA VAL A 478 26.57 3.48 22.24
C VAL A 478 26.37 4.74 21.39
N LEU A 479 25.15 5.27 21.32
CA LEU A 479 24.86 6.50 20.59
C LEU A 479 25.54 7.72 21.21
N GLU A 480 25.48 7.87 22.53
CA GLU A 480 26.19 8.93 23.27
C GLU A 480 27.70 8.91 22.96
N GLY A 481 28.32 7.72 22.98
CA GLY A 481 29.73 7.58 22.62
C GLY A 481 30.05 7.96 21.16
N PHE A 482 29.10 7.84 20.24
CA PHE A 482 29.27 8.38 18.87
C PHE A 482 29.08 9.90 18.83
N TYR A 483 28.12 10.45 19.56
CA TYR A 483 27.90 11.89 19.64
C TYR A 483 29.11 12.62 20.21
N GLU A 484 29.74 12.07 21.26
CA GLU A 484 31.00 12.60 21.79
C GLU A 484 32.13 12.58 20.75
N LYS A 485 32.26 11.51 19.97
CA LYS A 485 33.25 11.42 18.88
C LYS A 485 32.96 12.39 17.73
N MET A 486 31.69 12.60 17.40
CA MET A 486 31.29 13.60 16.40
C MET A 486 31.69 15.01 16.87
N LYS A 487 31.40 15.33 18.13
CA LYS A 487 31.76 16.61 18.74
C LYS A 487 33.27 16.82 18.78
N ALA A 488 34.04 15.78 19.12
CA ALA A 488 35.51 15.82 19.10
C ALA A 488 36.07 16.03 17.67
N ALA A 489 35.35 15.59 16.64
CA ALA A 489 35.70 15.81 15.23
C ALA A 489 35.23 17.18 14.69
N GLY A 490 34.66 18.05 15.53
CA GLY A 490 34.17 19.38 15.12
C GLY A 490 32.88 19.35 14.31
N LEU A 491 32.14 18.22 14.32
CA LEU A 491 30.81 18.13 13.72
C LEU A 491 29.77 18.67 14.72
N ASP A 492 28.71 19.29 14.19
CA ASP A 492 27.63 19.85 15.01
C ASP A 492 27.03 18.79 15.96
N ASP A 493 26.77 19.23 17.19
CA ASP A 493 26.25 18.40 18.28
C ASP A 493 24.80 17.98 18.00
N PRO A 494 24.51 16.68 17.71
CA PRO A 494 23.16 16.21 17.45
C PRO A 494 22.25 16.29 18.70
N GLU A 495 22.82 16.49 19.90
CA GLU A 495 22.12 16.59 21.19
C GLU A 495 21.80 18.02 21.64
N ARG A 496 22.40 19.07 21.06
CA ARG A 496 21.98 20.46 21.37
C ARG A 496 20.48 20.69 21.09
N SER A 497 19.88 19.84 20.27
CA SER A 497 18.45 19.77 19.95
C SER A 497 17.54 19.19 21.05
N PHE A 498 18.07 18.52 22.08
CA PHE A 498 17.28 17.80 23.09
C PHE A 498 17.25 18.47 24.47
N LYS A 499 18.29 19.22 24.84
CA LYS A 499 18.47 19.71 26.23
C LYS A 499 17.85 21.09 26.53
N ASN A 500 17.46 21.86 25.51
CA ASN A 500 16.67 23.08 25.70
C ASN A 500 15.22 22.78 25.33
N GLU A 501 14.34 22.59 26.31
CA GLU A 501 12.88 22.40 26.09
C GLU A 501 12.24 23.57 25.28
N VAL A 502 12.93 24.71 25.18
CA VAL A 502 12.50 25.90 24.43
C VAL A 502 13.15 26.01 23.03
N GLU A 503 14.25 25.29 22.79
CA GLU A 503 15.00 25.31 21.53
C GLU A 503 15.36 23.89 21.11
N VAL A 504 14.33 23.06 20.91
CA VAL A 504 14.45 21.96 19.97
C VAL A 504 14.93 22.57 18.66
N SER A 505 15.88 21.94 17.96
CA SER A 505 16.15 22.22 16.55
C SER A 505 14.87 21.92 15.76
N LYS A 506 13.89 22.83 15.81
CA LYS A 506 13.33 23.59 14.71
C LYS A 506 13.14 22.84 13.35
N ALA A 507 14.04 21.97 12.88
CA ALA A 507 13.83 21.07 11.73
C ALA A 507 13.58 19.56 12.05
N GLU A 508 13.71 19.12 13.29
CA GLU A 508 13.85 17.68 13.65
C GLU A 508 12.61 17.04 14.33
N VAL A 509 11.62 17.86 14.69
CA VAL A 509 10.47 17.46 15.52
C VAL A 509 9.60 16.35 14.90
N PHE A 510 9.59 16.21 13.57
CA PHE A 510 8.68 15.29 12.88
C PHE A 510 9.31 13.96 12.49
N CYS A 511 10.64 13.88 12.47
CA CYS A 511 11.30 12.76 11.79
C CYS A 511 11.41 11.53 12.65
N GLY A 512 11.43 11.68 13.98
CA GLY A 512 11.45 10.54 14.88
C GLY A 512 12.70 9.68 14.69
N HIS A 513 13.73 9.88 15.51
CA HIS A 513 15.08 9.34 15.28
C HIS A 513 15.24 7.83 15.57
N SER A 514 14.18 7.05 15.35
CA SER A 514 14.15 5.60 15.60
C SER A 514 15.20 4.82 14.80
N GLU A 515 15.66 5.34 13.66
CA GLU A 515 16.72 4.75 12.84
C GLU A 515 18.06 4.71 13.56
N ARG A 516 18.36 5.70 14.42
CA ARG A 516 19.60 5.71 15.21
C ARG A 516 19.59 4.58 16.23
N LEU A 517 18.45 4.39 16.91
CA LEU A 517 18.24 3.29 17.84
C LEU A 517 18.39 1.94 17.15
N ALA A 518 17.76 1.78 15.98
CA ALA A 518 17.84 0.56 15.18
C ALA A 518 19.28 0.27 14.71
N VAL A 519 20.03 1.28 14.25
CA VAL A 519 21.44 1.13 13.86
C VAL A 519 22.30 0.75 15.05
N ALA A 520 22.16 1.45 16.19
CA ALA A 520 22.94 1.15 17.40
C ALA A 520 22.63 -0.25 17.95
N PHE A 521 21.36 -0.66 17.99
CA PHE A 521 20.98 -2.03 18.32
C PHE A 521 21.63 -3.05 17.36
N GLY A 522 21.62 -2.74 16.06
CA GLY A 522 22.32 -3.52 15.04
C GLY A 522 23.79 -3.67 15.37
N LEU A 523 24.49 -2.58 15.70
CA LEU A 523 25.92 -2.60 16.04
C LEU A 523 26.23 -3.49 17.24
N ILE A 524 25.39 -3.45 18.27
CA ILE A 524 25.57 -4.24 19.51
C ILE A 524 25.36 -5.73 19.25
N ASN A 525 24.31 -6.08 18.49
CA ASN A 525 23.80 -7.46 18.47
C ASN A 525 24.22 -8.28 17.24
N SER A 526 25.02 -7.73 16.34
CA SER A 526 25.49 -8.42 15.13
C SER A 526 27.01 -8.50 15.07
N VAL A 527 27.51 -9.53 14.37
CA VAL A 527 28.94 -9.82 14.27
C VAL A 527 29.69 -8.63 13.64
N PRO A 528 30.83 -8.20 14.20
CA PRO A 528 31.65 -7.14 13.60
C PRO A 528 31.90 -7.37 12.10
N GLY A 529 31.74 -6.31 11.30
CA GLY A 529 31.88 -6.35 9.83
C GLY A 529 30.62 -6.77 9.05
N MET A 530 29.61 -7.39 9.67
CA MET A 530 28.39 -7.79 8.97
C MET A 530 27.53 -6.57 8.57
N PRO A 531 27.04 -6.39 7.33
CA PRO A 531 26.23 -5.21 7.01
C PRO A 531 24.96 -5.09 7.86
N ILE A 532 24.60 -3.87 8.28
CA ILE A 532 23.38 -3.59 9.05
C ILE A 532 22.29 -3.08 8.11
N TRP A 533 21.07 -3.59 8.25
CA TRP A 533 19.94 -3.24 7.41
C TRP A 533 18.79 -2.72 8.27
N VAL A 534 18.38 -1.49 8.03
CA VAL A 534 17.27 -0.82 8.72
C VAL A 534 16.21 -0.42 7.70
N THR A 535 14.94 -0.58 8.06
CA THR A 535 13.81 0.00 7.32
C THR A 535 13.13 1.05 8.20
N LYS A 536 12.67 2.15 7.61
CA LYS A 536 11.92 3.22 8.27
C LYS A 536 10.60 3.49 7.54
N ASN A 537 9.52 3.76 8.28
CA ASN A 537 8.20 4.08 7.73
C ASN A 537 8.03 5.56 7.31
N LEU A 538 8.99 6.41 7.61
CA LEU A 538 9.04 7.82 7.28
C LEU A 538 10.36 8.15 6.59
N TYR A 539 10.41 9.30 5.93
CA TYR A 539 11.63 9.87 5.36
C TYR A 539 12.74 10.02 6.42
N MET A 540 13.98 9.72 6.05
CA MET A 540 15.14 9.95 6.91
C MET A 540 15.44 11.46 6.99
N CYS A 541 15.77 12.01 8.17
CA CYS A 541 16.18 13.41 8.25
C CYS A 541 17.69 13.61 8.04
N GLY A 542 18.10 14.81 7.64
CA GLY A 542 19.51 15.14 7.39
C GLY A 542 20.42 14.89 8.62
N SER A 543 19.91 15.13 9.82
CA SER A 543 20.64 14.86 11.07
C SER A 543 20.88 13.36 11.29
N CYS A 544 19.88 12.51 11.06
CA CYS A 544 20.06 11.05 11.08
C CYS A 544 20.98 10.58 9.96
N HIS A 545 20.82 11.13 8.75
CA HIS A 545 21.66 10.82 7.61
C HIS A 545 23.15 11.08 7.93
N ASN A 546 23.47 12.27 8.43
CA ASN A 546 24.83 12.66 8.80
C ASN A 546 25.39 11.84 9.96
N THR A 547 24.55 11.54 10.97
CA THR A 547 24.93 10.68 12.09
C THR A 547 25.31 9.27 11.60
N ILE A 548 24.47 8.64 10.78
CA ILE A 548 24.71 7.28 10.27
C ILE A 548 25.90 7.25 9.31
N LYS A 549 26.07 8.30 8.50
CA LYS A 549 27.27 8.53 7.67
C LYS A 549 28.52 8.51 8.55
N PHE A 550 28.55 9.31 9.62
CA PHE A 550 29.67 9.30 10.57
C PHE A 550 29.90 7.93 11.22
N ILE A 551 28.84 7.28 11.70
CA ILE A 551 28.91 5.95 12.31
C ILE A 551 29.53 4.95 11.34
N SER A 552 29.09 4.90 10.07
CA SER A 552 29.61 3.97 9.05
C SER A 552 31.13 4.10 8.88
N LYS A 553 31.65 5.33 8.91
CA LYS A 553 33.09 5.63 8.87
C LYS A 553 33.81 5.20 10.13
N ALA A 554 33.23 5.51 11.29
CA ALA A 554 33.84 5.23 12.60
C ALA A 554 33.96 3.73 12.87
N VAL A 555 32.97 2.93 12.46
CA VAL A 555 32.97 1.47 12.65
C VAL A 555 33.46 0.68 11.44
N ARG A 556 33.77 1.35 10.32
CA ARG A 556 34.17 0.73 9.03
C ARG A 556 33.21 -0.38 8.62
N ARG A 557 31.93 -0.05 8.61
CA ARG A 557 30.85 -1.03 8.44
C ARG A 557 29.79 -0.47 7.52
N GLU A 558 29.33 -1.31 6.59
CA GLU A 558 28.22 -0.97 5.71
C GLU A 558 26.90 -0.93 6.50
N ILE A 559 26.17 0.17 6.35
CA ILE A 559 24.87 0.38 6.97
C ILE A 559 23.92 0.79 5.86
N SER A 560 22.83 0.06 5.67
CA SER A 560 21.80 0.40 4.69
C SER A 560 20.53 0.76 5.43
N VAL A 561 19.96 1.92 5.11
CA VAL A 561 18.66 2.33 5.64
C VAL A 561 17.72 2.61 4.48
N ARG A 562 16.61 1.89 4.43
CA ARG A 562 15.52 2.16 3.50
C ARG A 562 14.48 3.04 4.18
N ASP A 563 14.18 4.18 3.59
CA ASP A 563 13.04 5.01 4.00
C ASP A 563 11.87 4.90 3.00
N THR A 564 10.91 5.83 3.05
CA THR A 564 9.77 5.83 2.13
C THR A 564 10.12 6.17 0.69
N GLU A 565 11.28 6.79 0.46
CA GLU A 565 11.71 7.32 -0.83
C GLU A 565 12.77 6.43 -1.50
N CYS A 566 13.82 6.06 -0.75
CA CYS A 566 14.99 5.40 -1.32
C CYS A 566 15.75 4.53 -0.30
N PHE A 567 16.80 3.88 -0.81
CA PHE A 567 17.84 3.24 -0.03
C PHE A 567 19.03 4.17 0.16
N HIS A 568 19.36 4.45 1.41
CA HIS A 568 20.61 5.09 1.83
C HIS A 568 21.63 4.00 2.16
N HIS A 569 22.61 3.79 1.28
CA HIS A 569 23.70 2.86 1.54
C HIS A 569 24.93 3.63 2.02
N PHE A 570 25.23 3.52 3.31
CA PHE A 570 26.34 4.19 3.97
C PHE A 570 27.57 3.29 4.02
N LYS A 571 28.68 3.79 3.50
CA LYS A 571 29.97 3.10 3.50
C LYS A 571 31.10 4.12 3.63
N ASP A 572 31.99 3.90 4.60
CA ASP A 572 33.18 4.71 4.84
C ASP A 572 32.92 6.23 4.96
N GLY A 573 31.73 6.62 5.44
CA GLY A 573 31.35 8.03 5.56
C GLY A 573 30.83 8.65 4.28
N SER A 574 30.44 7.85 3.30
CA SER A 574 29.71 8.26 2.09
C SER A 574 28.32 7.62 2.08
N CYS A 575 27.37 8.20 1.34
CA CYS A 575 26.05 7.63 1.10
C CYS A 575 25.77 7.54 -0.41
N SER A 576 25.09 6.48 -0.84
CA SER A 576 24.69 6.27 -2.24
C SER A 576 23.76 7.35 -2.82
N CYS A 577 23.09 8.15 -1.99
CA CYS A 577 22.19 9.22 -2.45
C CYS A 577 22.89 10.54 -2.79
N GLY A 578 24.22 10.62 -2.68
CA GLY A 578 24.98 11.84 -2.99
C GLY A 578 24.69 13.03 -2.07
N ASP A 579 24.00 12.80 -0.94
CA ASP A 579 23.40 13.81 -0.07
C ASP A 579 22.37 14.74 -0.75
N GLU A 580 21.90 14.39 -1.96
CA GLU A 580 20.96 15.20 -2.73
C GLU A 580 19.60 15.30 -2.00
N GLY A 581 19.16 16.54 -1.76
CA GLY A 581 17.90 16.85 -1.05
C GLY A 581 18.01 17.12 0.45
N TYR A 582 19.22 17.03 1.02
CA TYR A 582 19.52 17.36 2.42
C TYR A 582 20.30 18.67 2.60
N TRP A 583 21.00 19.13 1.56
CA TRP A 583 21.70 20.40 1.54
C TRP A 583 20.84 21.47 0.87
N GLY A 584 20.35 22.44 1.65
CA GLY A 584 20.24 23.79 1.10
C GLY A 584 21.67 24.29 0.92
N ASN A 585 22.06 24.65 -0.30
CA ASN A 585 23.39 25.15 -0.65
C ASN A 585 23.98 26.10 0.43
N LEU A 586 24.90 25.61 1.25
CA LEU A 586 25.75 26.43 2.12
C LEU A 586 27.23 26.41 1.69
N ASP A 587 27.57 25.72 0.59
CA ASP A 587 28.95 25.59 0.12
C ASP A 587 29.36 26.58 -1.00
N MET A 588 28.51 27.56 -1.36
CA MET A 588 28.88 28.64 -2.29
C MET A 588 29.19 30.00 -1.62
N LEU A 589 29.25 30.08 -0.29
CA LEU A 589 29.54 31.35 0.42
C LEU A 589 30.88 31.39 1.18
N ILE A 590 31.70 30.33 1.12
CA ILE A 590 33.00 30.30 1.82
C ILE A 590 34.21 30.49 0.88
N THR A 591 34.03 30.49 -0.44
CA THR A 591 35.16 30.65 -1.40
C THR A 591 35.23 32.01 -2.14
N SER A 592 34.50 33.05 -1.73
CA SER A 592 34.53 34.36 -2.43
C SER A 592 34.77 35.61 -1.57
N ARG A 593 35.23 35.49 -0.32
CA ARG A 593 35.59 36.66 0.51
C ARG A 593 36.95 36.55 1.20
N THR A 594 38.01 36.38 0.40
CA THR A 594 39.38 36.78 0.78
C THR A 594 40.18 37.14 -0.48
N SER A 595 39.74 38.18 -1.19
CA SER A 595 40.62 38.98 -2.04
C SER A 595 39.97 40.35 -2.26
N ASN A 596 40.76 41.40 -2.08
CA ASN A 596 40.41 42.82 -2.03
C ASN A 596 39.92 43.29 -0.65
N TYR A 597 40.85 43.74 0.20
CA TYR A 597 41.25 45.16 0.29
C TYR A 597 42.54 45.27 1.11
N LEU A 598 43.41 46.18 0.66
CA LEU A 598 44.48 46.81 1.44
C LEU A 598 43.94 47.43 2.74
#